data_AF-A0A9P0B4V5-F1
#
_entry.id   AF-A0A9P0B4V5-F1
#
_cell.length_a   1.000
_cell.length_b   1.000
_cell.length_c   1.000
_cell.angle_alpha   90.00
_cell.angle_beta   90.00
_cell.angle_gamma   90.00
#
_symmetry.space_group_name_H-M   'P 1'
#
loop_
_entity.id
_entity.type
_entity.pdbx_description
1 polymer ?
#
loop_
_entity_poly.entity_id
_entity_poly.type
_entity_poly.pdbx_seq_one_letter_code
_entity_poly.pdbx_strand_id
1 'polypeptide(L)'
;MENYKKGKNVEEPLNRNNIPIPNLPNNFLWMQVRGGSKIRNLLTHALNEFPETKNVVWTGFGPSVGKAVTCAELTKREYNNRLHQITKLSHRQVDEYWDPLLPELDKLVVKRKLPMIHIYLSIDPINSKELGYQAPGVFLPYKSHDPKAKKKFNNNRSKTNKKTNNKNLRKNENSGQSTSKDNTDVKMEL
;
A
#
# COMPACT_ATOMS: atom_id res chain seq x y z
N MET A 1 18.36 -21.20 -12.50
CA MET A 1 19.26 -22.15 -11.83
C MET A 1 18.64 -23.51 -12.01
N GLU A 2 19.20 -24.36 -12.88
CA GLU A 2 18.57 -25.60 -13.34
C GLU A 2 18.57 -26.71 -12.26
N ASN A 3 19.51 -26.66 -11.30
CA ASN A 3 19.69 -27.69 -10.26
C ASN A 3 19.22 -27.27 -8.86
N TYR A 4 18.48 -26.16 -8.74
CA TYR A 4 18.06 -25.61 -7.45
C TYR A 4 16.60 -25.19 -7.46
N LYS A 5 15.89 -25.48 -6.37
CA LYS A 5 14.52 -25.01 -6.12
C LYS A 5 14.55 -23.82 -5.15
N LYS A 6 13.73 -22.79 -5.44
CA LYS A 6 13.60 -21.65 -4.53
C LYS A 6 12.98 -22.13 -3.21
N GLY A 7 13.73 -21.95 -2.13
CA GLY A 7 13.30 -22.22 -0.76
C GLY A 7 12.73 -20.97 -0.10
N LYS A 8 13.10 -20.73 1.16
CA LYS A 8 12.61 -19.60 1.96
C LYS A 8 13.37 -18.31 1.68
N ASN A 9 12.68 -17.18 1.82
CA ASN A 9 13.30 -15.86 1.89
C ASN A 9 13.31 -15.38 3.34
N VAL A 10 14.48 -14.94 3.82
CA VAL A 10 14.62 -14.33 5.15
C VAL A 10 14.95 -12.85 4.95
N GLU A 11 14.04 -11.98 5.37
CA GLU A 11 14.26 -10.53 5.32
C GLU A 11 14.88 -10.04 6.63
N GLU A 12 15.87 -9.16 6.54
CA GLU A 12 16.42 -8.45 7.69
C GLU A 12 15.31 -7.72 8.47
N PRO A 13 15.21 -7.84 9.81
CA PRO A 13 14.16 -7.19 10.58
C PRO A 13 14.26 -5.66 10.49
N LEU A 14 13.10 -4.99 10.45
CA LEU A 14 13.08 -3.52 10.51
C LEU A 14 13.15 -3.08 11.98
N ASN A 15 14.15 -2.26 12.29
CA ASN A 15 14.35 -1.70 13.63
C ASN A 15 14.25 -0.17 13.59
N ARG A 16 13.57 0.43 14.59
CA ARG A 16 13.45 1.90 14.70
C ARG A 16 14.82 2.59 14.79
N ASN A 17 15.77 1.96 15.47
CA ASN A 17 17.13 2.48 15.66
C ASN A 17 17.95 2.55 14.37
N ASN A 18 17.56 1.81 13.33
CA ASN A 18 18.27 1.75 12.06
C ASN A 18 17.72 2.73 11.02
N ILE A 19 16.78 3.61 11.39
CA ILE A 19 16.26 4.65 10.50
C ILE A 19 17.37 5.69 10.28
N PRO A 20 17.84 5.91 9.04
CA PRO A 20 19.02 6.76 8.76
C PRO A 20 18.68 8.26 8.73
N ILE A 21 17.79 8.72 9.63
CA ILE A 21 17.36 10.11 9.74
C ILE A 21 17.93 10.69 11.03
N PRO A 22 18.83 11.69 10.95
CA PRO A 22 19.46 12.25 12.15
C PRO A 22 18.43 13.05 12.96
N ASN A 23 18.65 13.10 14.28
CA ASN A 23 17.85 13.89 15.23
C ASN A 23 16.33 13.59 15.17
N LEU A 24 15.95 12.34 14.87
CA LEU A 24 14.57 11.91 14.91
C LEU A 24 14.03 11.99 16.35
N PRO A 25 12.84 12.56 16.60
CA PRO A 25 12.29 12.63 17.96
C PRO A 25 11.97 11.23 18.49
N ASN A 26 11.95 11.06 19.81
CA ASN A 26 11.61 9.77 20.43
C ASN A 26 10.15 9.37 20.17
N ASN A 27 9.24 10.34 20.19
CA ASN A 27 7.83 10.12 19.88
C ASN A 27 7.56 10.43 18.40
N PHE A 28 7.53 9.39 17.58
CA PHE A 28 7.09 9.47 16.19
C PHE A 28 6.30 8.23 15.80
N LEU A 29 5.34 8.44 14.91
CA LEU A 29 4.61 7.38 14.25
C LEU A 29 5.48 6.74 13.17
N TRP A 30 5.68 5.43 13.23
CA TRP A 30 6.43 4.71 12.22
C TRP A 30 5.53 3.82 11.36
N MET A 31 5.31 4.22 10.12
CA MET A 31 4.44 3.51 9.18
C MET A 31 5.27 2.67 8.19
N GLN A 32 5.20 1.35 8.33
CA GLN A 32 5.87 0.41 7.44
C GLN A 32 4.96 -0.04 6.29
N VAL A 33 5.27 0.41 5.08
CA VAL A 33 4.53 0.07 3.87
C VAL A 33 5.09 -1.22 3.28
N ARG A 34 4.21 -2.21 3.06
CA ARG A 34 4.54 -3.53 2.50
C ARG A 34 3.81 -3.78 1.19
N GLY A 35 4.18 -4.86 0.48
CA GLY A 35 3.53 -5.27 -0.77
C GLY A 35 2.00 -5.45 -0.63
N GLY A 36 1.53 -6.04 0.48
CA GLY A 36 0.10 -6.23 0.75
C GLY A 36 -0.64 -5.01 1.32
N SER A 37 0.07 -3.96 1.77
CA SER A 37 -0.56 -2.82 2.43
C SER A 37 -1.52 -2.07 1.52
N LYS A 38 -2.71 -1.76 2.06
CA LYS A 38 -3.72 -0.93 1.41
C LYS A 38 -3.52 0.52 1.81
N ILE A 39 -3.31 1.40 0.82
CA ILE A 39 -3.01 2.82 1.05
C ILE A 39 -4.07 3.50 1.92
N ARG A 40 -5.36 3.24 1.65
CA ARG A 40 -6.47 3.80 2.43
C ARG A 40 -6.35 3.48 3.91
N ASN A 41 -6.11 2.23 4.27
CA ASN A 41 -6.01 1.81 5.67
C ASN A 41 -4.80 2.45 6.36
N LEU A 42 -3.65 2.47 5.66
CA LEU A 42 -2.43 3.11 6.18
C LEU A 42 -2.65 4.60 6.45
N LEU A 43 -3.28 5.31 5.51
CA LEU A 43 -3.56 6.73 5.66
C LEU A 43 -4.57 7.00 6.77
N THR A 44 -5.66 6.23 6.84
CA THR A 44 -6.64 6.40 7.93
C THR A 44 -5.98 6.25 9.29
N HIS A 45 -5.14 5.24 9.48
CA HIS A 45 -4.39 5.07 10.72
C HIS A 45 -3.44 6.25 10.97
N ALA A 46 -2.64 6.61 9.97
CA ALA A 46 -1.65 7.66 10.13
C ALA A 46 -2.27 9.03 10.43
N LEU A 47 -3.35 9.40 9.75
CA LEU A 47 -4.02 10.68 9.96
C LEU A 47 -4.74 10.77 11.31
N ASN A 48 -5.18 9.64 11.87
CA ASN A 48 -5.77 9.62 13.20
C ASN A 48 -4.73 9.83 14.31
N GLU A 49 -3.52 9.28 14.16
CA GLU A 49 -2.46 9.36 15.17
C GLU A 49 -1.49 10.54 14.98
N PHE A 50 -1.38 11.08 13.77
CA PHE A 50 -0.46 12.17 13.47
C PHE A 50 -0.72 13.46 14.27
N PRO A 51 -1.98 13.86 14.62
CA PRO A 51 -2.22 15.02 15.47
C PRO A 51 -1.52 14.96 16.84
N GLU A 52 -1.39 13.76 17.41
CA GLU A 52 -0.75 13.56 18.72
C GLU A 52 0.78 13.47 18.59
N THR A 53 1.27 12.72 17.58
CA THR A 53 2.71 12.50 17.40
C THR A 53 3.43 13.65 16.71
N LYS A 54 2.73 14.40 15.85
CA LYS A 54 3.23 15.49 14.97
C LYS A 54 4.38 15.11 14.04
N ASN A 55 4.76 13.83 14.04
CA ASN A 55 5.96 13.28 13.44
C ASN A 55 5.64 11.89 12.90
N VAL A 56 5.81 11.68 11.60
CA VAL A 56 5.60 10.37 10.97
C VAL A 56 6.75 10.00 10.05
N VAL A 57 7.18 8.75 10.10
CA VAL A 57 8.14 8.17 9.16
C VAL A 57 7.45 7.10 8.33
N TRP A 58 7.34 7.36 7.03
CA TRP A 58 6.90 6.37 6.05
C TRP A 58 8.11 5.58 5.54
N THR A 59 8.12 4.27 5.75
CA THR A 59 9.19 3.38 5.28
C THR A 59 8.63 2.38 4.28
N GLY A 60 9.28 2.24 3.12
CA GLY A 60 8.94 1.24 2.12
C GLY A 60 10.20 0.69 1.46
N PHE A 61 10.16 -0.56 1.01
CA PHE A 61 11.29 -1.22 0.34
C PHE A 61 10.83 -2.11 -0.81
N GLY A 62 11.72 -2.32 -1.78
CA GLY A 62 11.42 -3.09 -2.98
C GLY A 62 10.17 -2.57 -3.71
N PRO A 63 9.19 -3.43 -4.05
CA PRO A 63 7.97 -3.02 -4.76
C PRO A 63 7.09 -2.01 -3.99
N SER A 64 7.30 -1.83 -2.68
CA SER A 64 6.47 -0.94 -1.85
C SER A 64 6.96 0.51 -1.78
N VAL A 65 8.14 0.81 -2.34
CA VAL A 65 8.73 2.17 -2.35
C VAL A 65 7.75 3.20 -2.92
N GLY A 66 7.15 2.94 -4.08
CA GLY A 66 6.19 3.86 -4.70
C GLY A 66 4.94 4.10 -3.85
N LYS A 67 4.47 3.08 -3.12
CA LYS A 67 3.34 3.23 -2.18
C LYS A 67 3.72 4.06 -0.96
N ALA A 68 4.94 3.94 -0.45
CA ALA A 68 5.42 4.77 0.66
C ALA A 68 5.49 6.26 0.26
N VAL A 69 6.00 6.56 -0.94
CA VAL A 69 5.96 7.93 -1.50
C VAL A 69 4.52 8.42 -1.61
N THR A 70 3.61 7.59 -2.16
CA THR A 70 2.19 7.96 -2.30
C THR A 70 1.55 8.25 -0.94
N CYS A 71 1.83 7.47 0.10
CA CYS A 71 1.33 7.71 1.44
C CYS A 71 1.85 9.04 1.99
N ALA A 72 3.15 9.32 1.87
CA ALA A 72 3.74 10.58 2.30
C ALA A 72 3.14 11.79 1.57
N GLU A 73 2.96 11.71 0.24
CA GLU A 73 2.34 12.78 -0.55
C GLU A 73 0.88 13.02 -0.16
N LEU A 74 0.11 11.96 0.09
CA LEU A 74 -1.26 12.08 0.57
C LEU A 74 -1.32 12.68 1.97
N THR A 75 -0.45 12.26 2.90
CA THR A 75 -0.32 12.89 4.22
C THR A 75 -0.03 14.38 4.10
N LYS A 76 0.92 14.81 3.25
CA LYS A 76 1.20 16.24 3.04
C LYS A 76 -0.03 17.00 2.55
N ARG A 77 -0.83 16.43 1.63
CA ARG A 77 -2.05 17.06 1.11
C ARG A 77 -3.11 17.29 2.19
N GLU A 78 -3.29 16.33 3.09
CA GLU A 78 -4.25 16.46 4.22
C GLU A 78 -3.84 17.57 5.22
N TYR A 79 -2.55 17.91 5.28
CA TYR A 79 -2.01 19.00 6.09
C TYR A 79 -1.68 20.26 5.26
N ASN A 80 -2.41 20.50 4.18
CA ASN A 80 -2.29 21.69 3.31
C ASN A 80 -0.85 21.94 2.82
N ASN A 81 -0.06 20.89 2.63
CA ASN A 81 1.37 20.92 2.28
C ASN A 81 2.23 21.72 3.28
N ARG A 82 1.85 21.79 4.55
CA ARG A 82 2.58 22.54 5.59
C ARG A 82 3.66 21.74 6.32
N LEU A 83 3.90 20.48 5.91
CA LEU A 83 4.84 19.60 6.59
C LEU A 83 6.26 19.77 6.05
N HIS A 84 7.22 19.81 6.95
CA HIS A 84 8.64 19.67 6.63
C HIS A 84 8.93 18.20 6.31
N GLN A 85 9.81 17.95 5.35
CA GLN A 85 10.15 16.58 4.94
C GLN A 85 11.66 16.36 4.94
N ILE A 86 12.10 15.17 5.36
CA ILE A 86 13.45 14.64 5.09
C ILE A 86 13.29 13.27 4.45
N THR A 87 13.91 13.07 3.29
CA THR A 87 13.93 11.78 2.59
C THR A 87 15.33 11.16 2.63
N LYS A 88 15.42 9.90 3.08
CA LYS A 88 16.66 9.13 3.10
C LYS A 88 16.48 7.80 2.39
N LEU A 89 17.52 7.38 1.68
CA LEU A 89 17.57 6.09 0.99
C LEU A 89 18.49 5.15 1.74
N SER A 90 18.13 3.86 1.72
CA SER A 90 18.89 2.79 2.34
C SER A 90 18.66 1.50 1.56
N HIS A 91 19.24 0.41 2.05
CA HIS A 91 18.97 -0.92 1.53
C HIS A 91 18.57 -1.85 2.65
N ARG A 92 17.78 -2.86 2.32
CA ARG A 92 17.43 -3.96 3.22
C ARG A 92 17.95 -5.27 2.65
N GLN A 93 18.63 -6.06 3.48
CA GLN A 93 19.09 -7.36 3.03
C GLN A 93 17.95 -8.39 3.04
N VAL A 94 17.90 -9.20 1.99
CA VAL A 94 17.04 -10.37 1.86
C VAL A 94 17.88 -11.55 1.45
N ASP A 95 17.89 -12.59 2.28
CA ASP A 95 18.61 -13.83 2.04
C ASP A 95 17.63 -14.84 1.43
N GLU A 96 17.85 -15.17 0.15
CA GLU A 96 17.08 -16.20 -0.56
C GLU A 96 17.81 -17.54 -0.43
N TYR A 97 17.18 -18.50 0.25
CA TYR A 97 17.70 -19.84 0.41
C TYR A 97 17.22 -20.72 -0.75
N TRP A 98 18.13 -21.46 -1.36
CA TRP A 98 17.86 -22.34 -2.48
C TRP A 98 18.27 -23.76 -2.11
N ASP A 99 17.32 -24.68 -2.19
CA ASP A 99 17.53 -26.07 -1.86
C ASP A 99 17.99 -26.84 -3.11
N PRO A 100 19.02 -27.70 -3.00
CA PRO A 100 19.55 -28.46 -4.12
C PRO A 100 18.56 -29.51 -4.60
N LEU A 101 18.52 -29.75 -5.91
CA LEU A 101 17.74 -30.84 -6.52
C LEU A 101 18.53 -32.15 -6.63
N LEU A 102 19.85 -32.06 -6.59
CA LEU A 102 20.77 -33.20 -6.64
C LEU A 102 21.43 -33.39 -5.27
N PRO A 103 21.62 -34.64 -4.81
CA PRO A 103 22.18 -34.92 -3.49
C PRO A 103 23.67 -34.53 -3.33
N GLU A 104 24.36 -34.29 -4.44
CA GLU A 104 25.78 -33.90 -4.47
C GLU A 104 25.99 -32.38 -4.30
N LEU A 105 24.91 -31.59 -4.28
CA LEU A 105 24.97 -30.13 -4.23
C LEU A 105 24.64 -29.59 -2.84
N ASP A 106 25.36 -28.54 -2.43
CA ASP A 106 25.14 -27.83 -1.17
C ASP A 106 24.01 -26.81 -1.25
N LYS A 107 23.49 -26.40 -0.09
CA LYS A 107 22.50 -25.33 0.01
C LYS A 107 23.10 -23.98 -0.38
N LEU A 108 22.43 -23.26 -1.28
CA LEU A 108 22.85 -21.94 -1.73
C LEU A 108 22.08 -20.82 -1.01
N VAL A 109 22.79 -19.75 -0.64
CA VAL A 109 22.19 -18.54 -0.08
C VAL A 109 22.55 -17.34 -0.97
N VAL A 110 21.53 -16.73 -1.57
CA VAL A 110 21.69 -15.52 -2.39
C VAL A 110 21.28 -14.30 -1.58
N LYS A 111 22.25 -13.42 -1.27
CA LYS A 111 22.00 -12.17 -0.54
C LYS A 111 21.62 -11.07 -1.52
N ARG A 112 20.39 -10.56 -1.43
CA ARG A 112 19.89 -9.46 -2.26
C ARG A 112 19.73 -8.20 -1.41
N LYS A 113 20.10 -7.05 -1.97
CA LYS A 113 19.85 -5.74 -1.36
C LYS A 113 18.63 -5.12 -2.03
N LEU A 114 17.54 -4.95 -1.29
CA LEU A 114 16.35 -4.26 -1.77
C LEU A 114 16.48 -2.76 -1.49
N PRO A 115 16.19 -1.88 -2.48
CA PRO A 115 16.17 -0.45 -2.25
C PRO A 115 15.07 -0.10 -1.24
N MET A 116 15.37 0.80 -0.32
CA MET A 116 14.49 1.25 0.74
C MET A 116 14.47 2.77 0.80
N ILE A 117 13.30 3.32 1.12
CA ILE A 117 13.09 4.74 1.33
C ILE A 117 12.50 4.97 2.72
N HIS A 118 12.97 6.02 3.38
CA HIS A 118 12.39 6.58 4.60
C HIS A 118 12.03 8.04 4.31
N ILE A 119 10.76 8.40 4.53
CA ILE A 119 10.27 9.76 4.39
C ILE A 119 9.74 10.20 5.74
N TYR A 120 10.48 11.08 6.39
CA TYR A 120 10.07 11.73 7.63
C TYR A 120 9.28 12.99 7.29
N LEU A 121 8.13 13.16 7.94
CA LEU A 121 7.30 14.34 7.88
C LEU A 121 7.11 14.89 9.30
N SER A 122 7.27 16.20 9.45
CA SER A 122 7.05 16.92 10.71
C SER A 122 6.22 18.18 10.50
N ILE A 123 5.36 18.51 11.47
CA ILE A 123 4.70 19.81 11.55
C ILE A 123 5.69 20.89 11.96
N ASP A 124 6.59 20.55 12.88
CA ASP A 124 7.55 21.49 13.45
C ASP A 124 8.77 21.67 12.51
N PRO A 125 9.45 22.82 12.55
CA PRO A 125 10.64 23.04 11.75
C PRO A 125 11.75 22.04 12.09
N ILE A 126 12.33 21.43 11.05
CA ILE A 126 13.48 20.51 11.15
C ILE A 126 14.69 21.13 10.43
N ASN A 127 15.88 20.54 10.63
CA ASN A 127 17.13 21.07 10.07
C ASN A 127 17.07 21.19 8.53
N SER A 128 17.00 22.43 8.03
CA SER A 128 16.92 22.72 6.59
C SER A 128 18.20 22.45 5.82
N LYS A 129 19.33 22.30 6.51
CA LYS A 129 20.63 21.96 5.92
C LYS A 129 20.84 20.45 5.76
N GLU A 130 19.93 19.63 6.29
CA GLU A 130 20.02 18.18 6.21
C GLU A 130 19.82 17.70 4.76
N LEU A 131 20.66 16.78 4.31
CA LEU A 131 20.52 16.21 2.96
C LEU A 131 19.17 15.51 2.81
N GLY A 132 18.46 15.81 1.73
CA GLY A 132 17.12 15.28 1.48
C GLY A 132 16.00 16.07 2.16
N TYR A 133 16.30 17.22 2.78
CA TYR A 133 15.30 18.15 3.28
C TYR A 133 14.47 18.76 2.13
N GLN A 134 13.17 18.89 2.36
CA GLN A 134 12.23 19.60 1.50
C GLN A 134 11.32 20.48 2.38
N ALA A 135 11.27 21.78 2.06
CA ALA A 135 10.46 22.74 2.77
C ALA A 135 8.95 22.55 2.52
N PRO A 136 8.10 22.97 3.47
CA PRO A 136 6.66 23.09 3.26
C PRO A 136 6.31 23.94 2.04
N GLY A 137 5.16 23.68 1.43
CA GLY A 137 4.62 24.46 0.31
C GLY A 137 5.21 24.16 -1.06
N VAL A 138 6.24 23.31 -1.15
CA VAL A 138 6.82 22.90 -2.43
C VAL A 138 5.93 21.84 -3.09
N PHE A 139 4.87 22.29 -3.75
CA PHE A 139 4.13 21.51 -4.74
C PHE A 139 4.83 21.67 -6.09
N LEU A 140 5.44 20.59 -6.60
CA LEU A 140 5.93 20.55 -7.98
C LEU A 140 4.79 20.01 -8.86
N PRO A 141 4.02 20.88 -9.55
CA PRO A 141 3.04 20.39 -10.51
C PRO A 141 3.77 19.59 -11.58
N TYR A 142 3.31 18.36 -11.82
CA TYR A 142 3.74 17.59 -12.99
C TYR A 142 3.30 18.35 -14.25
N LYS A 143 4.26 19.01 -14.91
CA LYS A 143 4.05 19.61 -16.23
C LYS A 143 4.20 18.49 -17.25
N SER A 144 3.08 17.93 -17.70
CA SER A 144 3.09 16.98 -18.81
C SER A 144 3.67 17.68 -20.05
N HIS A 145 4.82 17.22 -20.54
CA HIS A 145 5.38 17.70 -21.82
C HIS A 145 4.53 17.28 -23.02
N ASP A 146 3.56 16.37 -22.83
CA ASP A 146 2.63 15.92 -23.85
C ASP A 146 1.26 16.61 -23.70
N PRO A 147 0.88 17.53 -24.61
CA PRO A 147 -0.41 18.21 -24.56
C PRO A 147 -1.62 17.28 -24.71
N LYS A 148 -1.44 16.02 -25.14
CA LYS A 148 -2.53 15.04 -25.31
C LYS A 148 -2.85 14.22 -24.05
N ALA A 149 -2.05 14.33 -22.98
CA ALA A 149 -2.23 13.56 -21.74
C ALA A 149 -3.34 14.11 -20.81
N LYS A 150 -3.96 15.26 -21.12
CA LYS A 150 -5.12 15.82 -20.39
C LYS A 150 -6.43 15.06 -20.65
N LYS A 151 -6.40 13.72 -20.75
CA LYS A 151 -7.62 12.92 -20.87
C LYS A 151 -8.30 12.77 -19.50
N LYS A 152 -9.27 13.65 -19.27
CA LYS A 152 -10.51 13.49 -18.47
C LYS A 152 -10.47 12.41 -17.37
N PHE A 153 -10.07 12.79 -16.15
CA PHE A 153 -10.65 12.17 -14.96
C PHE A 153 -12.09 12.70 -14.81
N ASN A 154 -13.00 12.18 -15.63
CA ASN A 154 -14.43 12.40 -15.42
C ASN A 154 -14.85 11.58 -14.20
N ASN A 155 -15.16 12.29 -13.11
CA ASN A 155 -15.93 11.78 -12.00
C ASN A 155 -17.33 11.37 -12.49
N ASN A 156 -17.47 10.16 -13.03
CA ASN A 156 -18.78 9.52 -13.15
C ASN A 156 -19.21 9.02 -11.77
N ARG A 157 -19.58 9.97 -10.92
CA ARG A 157 -20.37 9.73 -9.71
C ARG A 157 -21.84 9.81 -10.12
N SER A 158 -22.30 8.87 -10.95
CA SER A 158 -23.72 8.74 -11.24
C SER A 158 -24.42 8.15 -10.03
N LYS A 159 -25.12 9.03 -9.30
CA LYS A 159 -26.15 8.70 -8.32
C LYS A 159 -27.22 7.85 -9.01
N THR A 160 -27.32 6.56 -8.68
CA THR A 160 -28.54 5.79 -8.92
C THR A 160 -29.25 5.64 -7.59
N ASN A 161 -30.28 6.47 -7.36
CA ASN A 161 -31.31 6.15 -6.40
C ASN A 161 -32.63 6.84 -6.77
N LYS A 162 -33.71 6.07 -6.62
CA LYS A 162 -35.15 6.34 -6.86
C LYS A 162 -35.63 6.08 -8.31
N LYS A 163 -36.72 5.37 -8.57
CA LYS A 163 -37.83 4.91 -7.70
C LYS A 163 -38.73 3.92 -8.49
N THR A 164 -39.18 2.87 -7.81
CA THR A 164 -40.54 2.26 -7.80
C THR A 164 -41.36 2.04 -9.08
N ASN A 165 -41.71 0.76 -9.28
CA ASN A 165 -43.01 0.18 -9.64
C ASN A 165 -43.96 0.97 -10.56
N ASN A 166 -44.29 0.37 -11.71
CA ASN A 166 -45.69 0.01 -11.96
C ASN A 166 -45.84 -1.16 -12.94
N LYS A 167 -46.77 -2.05 -12.58
CA LYS A 167 -47.26 -3.21 -13.32
C LYS A 167 -47.88 -2.76 -14.65
N ASN A 168 -47.80 -3.58 -15.71
CA ASN A 168 -48.92 -4.43 -16.14
C ASN A 168 -48.84 -4.96 -17.59
N LEU A 169 -49.31 -6.21 -17.71
CA LEU A 169 -50.12 -6.81 -18.79
C LEU A 169 -49.47 -7.63 -19.94
N ARG A 170 -49.78 -8.95 -19.86
CA ARG A 170 -50.28 -9.92 -20.87
C ARG A 170 -49.26 -10.75 -21.67
N LYS A 171 -49.21 -12.06 -21.37
CA LYS A 171 -49.87 -13.22 -22.07
C LYS A 171 -49.09 -13.62 -23.35
N ASN A 172 -48.84 -14.87 -23.71
CA ASN A 172 -49.37 -16.19 -23.33
C ASN A 172 -48.42 -17.28 -23.85
N GLU A 173 -48.57 -18.51 -23.31
CA GLU A 173 -48.41 -19.82 -24.01
C GLU A 173 -47.00 -20.32 -24.39
N ASN A 174 -46.62 -21.61 -24.29
CA ASN A 174 -47.22 -22.83 -23.74
C ASN A 174 -46.14 -23.94 -23.72
N SER A 175 -46.47 -25.08 -23.07
CA SER A 175 -45.88 -26.42 -23.19
C SER A 175 -44.63 -26.79 -22.36
N GLY A 176 -44.74 -27.89 -21.61
CA GLY A 176 -43.63 -28.55 -20.94
C GLY A 176 -43.98 -29.29 -19.64
N GLN A 177 -44.88 -30.26 -19.73
CA GLN A 177 -45.36 -31.14 -18.66
C GLN A 177 -44.27 -32.16 -18.24
N SER A 178 -44.03 -32.36 -16.93
CA SER A 178 -43.91 -33.71 -16.30
C SER A 178 -43.50 -33.71 -14.81
N THR A 179 -44.38 -34.32 -14.03
CA THR A 179 -44.15 -35.27 -12.91
C THR A 179 -43.47 -34.83 -11.60
N SER A 180 -44.34 -34.66 -10.60
CA SER A 180 -44.25 -35.07 -9.20
C SER A 180 -43.24 -36.17 -8.84
N LYS A 181 -42.53 -36.00 -7.71
CA LYS A 181 -42.62 -36.89 -6.54
C LYS A 181 -41.85 -36.36 -5.31
N ASP A 182 -42.58 -36.35 -4.20
CA ASP A 182 -42.24 -36.72 -2.83
C ASP A 182 -41.22 -35.92 -1.99
N ASN A 183 -41.80 -35.22 -1.01
CA ASN A 183 -41.24 -34.79 0.25
C ASN A 183 -40.66 -35.97 1.05
N THR A 184 -39.50 -35.77 1.66
CA THR A 184 -39.21 -36.32 3.00
C THR A 184 -38.33 -35.35 3.79
N ASP A 185 -38.84 -34.99 4.97
CA ASP A 185 -38.16 -34.28 6.04
C ASP A 185 -36.89 -35.02 6.50
N VAL A 186 -35.79 -34.29 6.68
CA VAL A 186 -34.78 -34.61 7.68
C VAL A 186 -34.32 -33.32 8.36
N LYS A 187 -34.75 -33.15 9.61
CA LYS A 187 -34.19 -32.23 10.60
C LYS A 187 -32.71 -32.59 10.85
N MET A 188 -31.83 -31.59 10.81
CA MET A 188 -30.54 -31.63 11.51
C MET A 188 -30.66 -30.79 12.79
N GLU A 189 -30.45 -31.44 13.93
CA GLU A 189 -29.99 -30.79 15.16
C GLU A 189 -28.60 -31.33 15.49
N LEU A 190 -27.77 -30.40 16.00
CA LEU A 190 -26.35 -30.44 16.39
C LEU A 190 -25.34 -30.07 15.29
#